data_AF-A0A7W1IQK8-F1
#
_entry.id   AF-A0A7W1IQK8-F1
#
_cell.length_a   1.000
_cell.length_b   1.000
_cell.length_c   1.000
_cell.angle_alpha   90.00
_cell.angle_beta   90.00
_cell.angle_gamma   90.00
#
_symmetry.space_group_name_H-M   'P 1'
#
loop_
_entity.id
_entity.type
_entity.pdbx_description
1 polymer ?
#
loop_
_entity_poly.entity_id
_entity_poly.type
_entity_poly.pdbx_seq_one_letter_code
_entity_poly.pdbx_strand_id
1 'polypeptide(L)' 'MKKTVLYLFCFLLFKNVNAQDIHFSQFYFSPLSLNPANTGNYKGDYRFFGNYRSQWRDISKAYN' A
#
# COMPACT_ATOMS: atom_id res chain seq x y z
N MET A 1 30.15 -23.88 -19.68
CA MET A 1 30.53 -24.28 -18.30
C MET A 1 30.93 -23.09 -17.42
N LYS A 2 31.87 -22.21 -17.83
CA LYS A 2 32.24 -21.03 -17.00
C LYS A 2 31.07 -20.03 -16.79
N LYS A 3 30.27 -19.77 -17.82
CA LYS A 3 29.11 -18.86 -17.73
C LYS A 3 27.99 -19.41 -16.84
N THR A 4 27.75 -20.72 -16.85
CA THR A 4 26.74 -21.37 -15.99
C THR A 4 27.12 -21.33 -14.52
N VAL A 5 28.41 -21.48 -14.19
CA VAL A 5 28.92 -21.32 -12.82
C VAL A 5 28.76 -19.87 -12.35
N LEU A 6 29.02 -18.89 -13.23
CA LEU A 6 28.83 -17.47 -12.92
C LEU A 6 27.36 -17.14 -12.61
N TYR A 7 26.41 -17.63 -13.40
CA TYR A 7 24.99 -17.41 -13.15
C TYR A 7 24.53 -18.05 -11.82
N LEU A 8 25.04 -19.24 -11.51
CA LEU A 8 24.75 -19.92 -10.25
C LEU A 8 25.29 -19.13 -9.04
N PHE A 9 26.51 -18.59 -9.17
CA PHE A 9 27.12 -17.74 -8.15
C PHE A 9 26.32 -16.46 -7.92
N CYS A 10 25.88 -15.78 -8.99
CA CYS A 10 25.05 -14.58 -8.87
C CYS A 10 23.71 -14.87 -8.18
N PHE A 11 23.08 -16.02 -8.44
CA PHE A 11 21.81 -16.40 -7.81
C PHE A 11 21.94 -16.59 -6.29
N LEU A 12 23.09 -17.07 -5.81
CA LEU A 12 23.33 -17.32 -4.39
C LEU A 12 23.52 -16.05 -3.54
N LEU A 13 23.68 -14.88 -4.17
CA LEU A 13 23.90 -13.60 -3.49
C LEU A 13 22.59 -12.92 -3.01
N PHE A 14 21.42 -13.38 -3.45
CA PHE A 14 20.13 -12.80 -3.07
C PHE A 14 19.56 -13.46 -1.81
N LYS A 15 20.08 -13.14 -0.61
CA LYS A 15 19.63 -13.79 0.64
C LYS A 15 18.64 -13.00 1.50
N ASN A 16 18.51 -11.69 1.32
CA ASN A 16 17.64 -10.89 2.18
C ASN A 16 16.98 -9.76 1.39
N VAL A 17 15.73 -10.00 0.97
CA VAL A 17 14.86 -8.95 0.43
C VAL A 17 13.85 -8.62 1.52
N ASN A 18 13.98 -7.44 2.11
CA ASN A 18 12.92 -6.90 2.96
C ASN A 18 11.86 -6.29 2.03
N ALA A 19 10.73 -6.98 1.88
CA ALA A 19 9.56 -6.35 1.28
C ALA A 19 8.89 -5.50 2.36
N GLN A 20 8.62 -4.23 2.04
CA GLN A 20 7.69 -3.46 2.85
C GLN A 20 6.28 -3.94 2.51
N ASP A 21 5.41 -4.03 3.51
CA ASP A 21 3.98 -4.11 3.22
C ASP A 21 3.61 -2.89 2.38
N ILE A 22 2.85 -3.11 1.30
CA ILE A 22 2.32 -2.00 0.52
C ILE A 22 1.28 -1.32 1.41
N HIS A 23 1.72 -0.33 2.17
CA HIS A 23 0.81 0.63 2.77
C HIS A 23 0.31 1.51 1.64
N PHE A 24 -0.83 1.14 1.05
CA PHE A 24 -1.58 2.03 0.19
C PHE A 24 -1.97 3.24 1.04
N SER A 25 -1.17 4.31 0.98
CA SER A 25 -1.70 5.61 1.34
C SER A 25 -2.82 5.85 0.34
N GLN A 26 -4.06 5.79 0.82
CA GLN A 26 -5.25 6.10 0.03
C GLN A 26 -5.32 7.60 -0.32
N PHE A 27 -4.16 8.25 -0.49
CA PHE A 27 -4.01 9.67 -0.79
C PHE A 27 -4.86 10.08 -1.99
N TYR A 28 -4.87 9.24 -3.03
CA TYR A 28 -5.69 9.47 -4.23
C TYR A 28 -7.11 8.90 -4.14
N PHE A 29 -7.38 8.00 -3.18
CA PHE A 29 -8.69 7.35 -3.03
C PHE A 29 -9.62 8.10 -2.06
N SER A 30 -9.07 8.88 -1.14
CA SER A 30 -9.83 9.80 -0.29
C SER A 30 -9.10 11.13 -0.08
N PRO A 31 -9.01 11.99 -1.12
CA PRO A 31 -8.38 13.31 -1.00
C PRO A 31 -9.02 14.16 0.10
N LEU A 32 -10.34 14.02 0.27
CA LEU A 32 -11.14 14.71 1.28
C LEU A 32 -10.84 14.27 2.72
N SER A 33 -10.45 13.01 2.94
CA SER A 33 -10.04 12.55 4.28
C SER A 33 -8.72 13.17 4.73
N LEU A 34 -7.88 13.60 3.80
CA LEU A 34 -6.60 14.21 4.09
C LEU A 34 -6.69 15.74 4.16
N ASN A 35 -7.26 16.36 3.13
CA ASN A 35 -7.42 17.80 3.06
C ASN A 35 -8.54 18.18 2.06
N PRO A 36 -9.57 18.93 2.47
CA PRO A 36 -10.62 19.43 1.58
C PRO A 36 -10.10 20.19 0.35
N ALA A 37 -8.94 20.87 0.45
CA ALA A 37 -8.32 21.58 -0.67
C ALA A 37 -7.92 20.66 -1.83
N ASN A 38 -7.73 19.36 -1.58
CA ASN A 38 -7.38 18.38 -2.61
C ASN A 38 -8.56 18.01 -3.53
N THR A 39 -9.77 18.52 -3.29
CA THR A 39 -10.94 18.31 -4.16
C THR A 39 -10.67 18.76 -5.59
N GLY A 40 -10.09 19.97 -5.74
CA GLY A 40 -9.76 20.56 -7.04
C GLY A 40 -8.41 20.11 -7.61
N ASN A 41 -7.63 19.33 -6.86
CA ASN A 41 -6.35 18.80 -7.33
C ASN A 41 -6.57 17.54 -8.18
N TYR A 42 -7.18 17.75 -9.35
CA TYR A 42 -7.54 16.73 -10.32
C TYR A 42 -7.64 17.31 -11.71
N LYS A 43 -7.35 16.49 -12.72
CA LYS A 43 -7.60 16.84 -14.11
C LYS A 43 -8.86 16.11 -14.59
N GLY A 44 -10.00 16.80 -14.56
CA GLY A 44 -11.28 16.34 -15.09
C GLY A 44 -12.46 17.10 -14.50
N ASP A 45 -13.61 17.03 -15.18
CA ASP A 45 -14.80 17.82 -14.84
C ASP A 45 -15.61 17.20 -13.70
N TYR A 46 -15.60 15.87 -13.60
CA TYR A 46 -16.35 15.13 -12.61
C TYR A 46 -15.50 14.02 -11.99
N ARG A 47 -15.71 13.81 -10.68
CA ARG A 47 -15.00 12.82 -9.89
C ARG A 47 -15.94 12.27 -8.83
N PHE A 48 -16.14 10.96 -8.84
CA PHE A 48 -16.98 10.24 -7.88
C PHE A 48 -16.11 9.23 -7.12
N PHE A 49 -16.25 9.19 -5.80
CA PHE A 49 -15.55 8.24 -4.94
C PHE A 49 -16.50 7.65 -3.90
N GLY A 50 -16.42 6.32 -3.72
CA GLY A 50 -17.11 5.59 -2.65
C GLY A 50 -16.08 5.05 -1.66
N ASN A 51 -16.05 5.60 -0.44
CA ASN A 51 -15.14 5.16 0.61
C ASN A 51 -15.91 4.32 1.63
N TYR A 52 -15.58 3.03 1.76
CA TYR A 52 -16.12 2.15 2.79
C TYR A 52 -15.04 1.86 3.84
N ARG A 53 -15.32 2.12 5.11
CA ARG A 53 -14.45 1.78 6.23
C ARG A 53 -15.23 0.94 7.23
N SER A 54 -14.76 -0.28 7.49
CA SER A 54 -15.20 -1.08 8.64
C SER A 54 -14.19 -0.90 9.77
N GLN A 55 -14.65 -0.51 10.96
CA GLN A 55 -13.87 -0.66 12.18
C GLN A 55 -14.05 -2.09 12.71
N TRP A 56 -13.07 -2.60 13.46
CA TRP A 56 -13.23 -3.85 14.18
C TRP A 56 -14.45 -3.74 15.10
N ARG A 57 -15.28 -4.78 15.15
CA ARG A 57 -16.37 -4.83 16.15
C ARG A 57 -15.73 -4.65 17.52
N ASP A 58 -16.26 -3.72 18.31
CA ASP A 58 -15.89 -3.60 19.72
C ASP A 58 -16.00 -4.97 20.37
N ILE A 59 -14.87 -5.53 20.77
CA ILE A 59 -14.85 -6.69 21.66
C ILE A 59 -15.21 -6.11 23.03
N SER A 60 -16.50 -5.91 23.26
CA SER A 60 -17.01 -5.53 24.58
C SER A 60 -16.57 -6.62 25.56
N LYS A 61 -15.58 -6.28 26.40
CA LYS A 61 -14.80 -7.10 27.35
C LYS A 61 -13.47 -7.59 26.80
N ALA A 62 -12.46 -6.74 26.92
CA ALA A 62 -11.07 -7.15 26.72
C ALA A 62 -10.60 -8.05 27.88
N TYR A 63 -10.89 -7.77 29.16
CA TYR A 63 -10.52 -8.65 30.31
C TYR A 63 -11.48 -8.41 31.49
N ASN A 64 -11.49 -9.34 32.47
CA ASN A 64 -12.46 -9.46 33.60
C ASN A 64 -12.77 -8.17 34.37
#